data_AF-A0A7K1IYS3-F1
#
_entry.id   AF-A0A7K1IYS3-F1
#
_cell.length_a   1.000
_cell.length_b   1.000
_cell.length_c   1.000
_cell.angle_alpha   90.00
_cell.angle_beta   90.00
_cell.angle_gamma   90.00
#
_symmetry.space_group_name_H-M   'P 1'
#
loop_
_entity.id
_entity.type
_entity.pdbx_description
1 polymer ?
#
loop_
_entity_poly.entity_id
_entity_poly.type
_entity_poly.pdbx_seq_one_letter_code
_entity_poly.pdbx_strand_id
1 'polypeptide(L)'
;MFSRPTTDQVILDCRNELLNAVDSAVSDPAVKITIQMLENVLRNVAERAAHEIAWMREETDLMIGFASEVQSTLGASTELTQALQAFGNGKSDSLHLDDVSKTYGLAGECFSVSMEKVFAASHTALHLRSREILAIRLDHENKIMGEWAFVGRG
;
A
#
# COMPACT_ATOMS: atom_id res chain seq x y z
N MET A 1 -2.44 9.27 25.51
CA MET A 1 -3.73 8.88 24.90
C MET A 1 -3.84 9.65 23.60
N PHE A 2 -3.84 8.99 22.43
CA PHE A 2 -4.21 9.69 21.20
C PHE A 2 -5.68 10.05 21.33
N SER A 3 -5.96 11.33 21.56
CA SER A 3 -7.31 11.87 21.68
C SER A 3 -7.99 11.76 20.34
N ARG A 4 -9.22 11.23 20.33
CA ARG A 4 -10.12 11.44 19.18
C ARG A 4 -10.30 12.95 18.95
N PRO A 5 -10.57 13.37 17.71
CA PRO A 5 -10.70 12.53 16.50
C PRO A 5 -9.35 12.05 15.95
N THR A 6 -9.33 10.86 15.34
CA THR A 6 -8.20 10.37 14.55
C THR A 6 -8.13 11.11 13.21
N THR A 7 -7.00 11.03 12.50
CA THR A 7 -6.80 11.74 11.23
C THR A 7 -7.85 11.36 10.17
N ASP A 8 -8.15 10.07 10.03
CA ASP A 8 -9.20 9.55 9.17
C ASP A 8 -10.59 10.11 9.55
N GLN A 9 -10.90 10.18 10.85
CA GLN A 9 -12.16 10.76 11.32
C GLN A 9 -12.29 12.24 10.96
N VAL A 10 -11.21 13.04 11.11
CA VAL A 10 -11.21 14.45 10.71
C VAL A 10 -11.49 14.59 9.21
N ILE A 11 -10.87 13.74 8.38
CA ILE A 11 -11.09 13.76 6.92
C ILE A 11 -12.53 13.38 6.57
N LEU A 12 -13.08 12.36 7.22
CA LEU A 12 -14.47 11.93 7.02
C LEU A 12 -15.47 12.99 7.48
N ASP A 13 -15.18 13.71 8.56
CA ASP A 13 -16.00 14.83 9.01
C ASP A 13 -16.00 15.97 7.99
N CYS A 14 -14.83 16.32 7.41
CA CYS A 14 -14.75 17.27 6.30
C CYS A 14 -15.55 16.81 5.07
N ARG A 15 -15.48 15.52 4.72
CA ARG A 15 -16.28 14.94 3.63
C ARG A 15 -17.77 15.09 3.90
N ASN A 16 -18.21 14.83 5.14
CA ASN A 16 -19.62 14.94 5.50
C ASN A 16 -20.12 16.39 5.41
N GLU A 17 -19.30 17.37 5.82
CA GLU A 17 -19.65 18.79 5.67
C GLU A 17 -19.76 19.20 4.19
N LEU A 18 -18.82 18.73 3.35
CA LEU A 18 -18.86 18.95 1.90
C LEU A 18 -20.16 18.43 1.27
N LEU A 19 -20.62 17.25 1.67
CA LEU A 19 -21.83 16.64 1.10
C LEU A 19 -23.12 17.22 1.68
N ASN A 20 -23.16 17.51 2.99
CA ASN A 20 -24.40 17.91 3.64
C ASN A 20 -24.66 19.41 3.50
N ALA A 21 -23.63 20.24 3.66
CA ALA A 21 -23.77 21.69 3.64
C ALA A 21 -23.44 22.31 2.27
N VAL A 22 -22.36 21.86 1.62
CA VAL A 22 -21.91 22.49 0.38
C VAL A 22 -22.69 21.98 -0.84
N ASP A 23 -22.81 20.66 -1.02
CA ASP A 23 -23.53 20.11 -2.19
C ASP A 23 -25.00 20.54 -2.26
N SER A 24 -25.66 20.68 -1.11
CA SER A 24 -27.06 21.13 -1.02
C SER A 24 -27.25 22.60 -1.42
N ALA A 25 -26.22 23.43 -1.24
CA ALA A 25 -26.24 24.84 -1.62
C ALA A 25 -25.84 25.09 -3.10
N VAL A 26 -25.31 24.08 -3.80
CA VAL A 26 -24.83 24.19 -5.18
C VAL A 26 -25.89 23.69 -6.15
N SER A 27 -26.23 24.52 -7.14
CA SER A 27 -27.18 24.17 -8.21
C SER A 27 -26.51 23.82 -9.55
N ASP A 28 -25.26 24.24 -9.77
CA ASP A 28 -24.53 23.98 -11.00
C ASP A 28 -24.13 22.50 -11.11
N PRO A 29 -24.62 21.76 -12.14
CA PRO A 29 -24.30 20.36 -12.33
C PRO A 29 -22.80 20.07 -12.50
N ALA A 30 -22.04 20.97 -13.14
CA ALA A 30 -20.59 20.77 -13.31
C ALA A 30 -19.85 20.87 -11.97
N VAL A 31 -20.31 21.77 -11.09
CA VAL A 31 -19.77 21.90 -9.74
C VAL A 31 -20.15 20.69 -8.88
N LYS A 32 -21.36 20.13 -9.04
CA LYS A 32 -21.74 18.87 -8.38
C LYS A 32 -20.84 17.70 -8.75
N ILE A 33 -20.49 17.55 -10.04
CA ILE A 33 -19.52 16.52 -10.46
C ILE A 33 -18.18 16.71 -9.76
N THR A 34 -17.70 17.96 -9.67
CA THR A 34 -16.45 18.28 -8.96
C THR A 34 -16.52 17.91 -7.47
N ILE A 35 -17.66 18.16 -6.81
CA ILE A 35 -17.90 17.77 -5.42
C ILE A 35 -17.84 16.24 -5.26
N GLN A 36 -18.45 15.49 -6.16
CA GLN A 36 -18.40 14.02 -6.15
C GLN A 36 -16.96 13.50 -6.34
N MET A 37 -16.16 14.13 -7.20
CA MET A 37 -14.74 13.80 -7.34
C MET A 37 -13.96 14.10 -6.04
N LEU A 38 -14.18 15.24 -5.41
CA LEU A 38 -13.56 15.62 -4.15
C LEU A 38 -13.93 14.66 -3.01
N GLU A 39 -15.19 14.24 -2.95
CA GLU A 39 -15.67 13.25 -1.99
C GLU A 39 -14.89 11.94 -2.11
N ASN A 40 -14.70 11.43 -3.33
CA ASN A 40 -13.93 10.21 -3.58
C ASN A 40 -12.47 10.37 -3.12
N VAL A 41 -11.85 11.52 -3.37
CA VAL A 41 -10.49 11.82 -2.89
C VAL A 41 -10.44 11.82 -1.37
N LEU A 42 -11.35 12.51 -0.70
CA LEU A 42 -11.38 12.58 0.77
C LEU A 42 -11.57 11.20 1.40
N ARG A 43 -12.46 10.37 0.85
CA ARG A 43 -12.65 8.98 1.32
C ARG A 43 -11.35 8.17 1.21
N ASN A 44 -10.66 8.26 0.08
CA ASN A 44 -9.41 7.51 -0.13
C ASN A 44 -8.27 8.01 0.77
N VAL A 45 -8.17 9.33 1.00
CA VAL A 45 -7.16 9.88 1.92
C VAL A 45 -7.43 9.45 3.36
N ALA A 46 -8.71 9.32 3.77
CA ALA A 46 -9.06 8.78 5.08
C ALA A 46 -8.60 7.31 5.23
N GLU A 47 -8.86 6.47 4.23
CA GLU A 47 -8.42 5.06 4.24
C GLU A 47 -6.89 4.95 4.33
N ARG A 48 -6.17 5.74 3.53
CA ARG A 48 -4.69 5.80 3.59
C ARG A 48 -4.19 6.26 4.95
N ALA A 49 -4.79 7.30 5.51
CA ALA A 49 -4.41 7.82 6.82
C ALA A 49 -4.62 6.78 7.93
N ALA A 50 -5.62 5.90 7.80
CA ALA A 50 -5.89 4.84 8.76
C ALA A 50 -4.95 3.63 8.61
N HIS A 51 -4.55 3.27 7.38
CA HIS A 51 -4.01 1.94 7.10
C HIS A 51 -2.67 1.87 6.37
N GLU A 52 -2.29 2.89 5.57
CA GLU A 52 -1.18 2.79 4.62
C GLU A 52 0.14 2.37 5.29
N ILE A 53 0.52 3.02 6.39
CA ILE A 53 1.75 2.68 7.12
C ILE A 53 1.72 1.26 7.69
N ALA A 54 0.57 0.81 8.19
CA ALA A 54 0.43 -0.51 8.78
C ALA A 54 0.58 -1.59 7.70
N TRP A 55 -0.13 -1.45 6.58
CA TRP A 55 -0.04 -2.38 5.45
C TRP A 55 1.35 -2.43 4.84
N MET A 56 2.02 -1.28 4.66
CA MET A 56 3.40 -1.27 4.16
C MET A 56 4.36 -2.03 5.08
N ARG A 57 4.15 -2.00 6.41
CA ARG A 57 4.96 -2.78 7.35
C ARG A 57 4.65 -4.28 7.28
N GLU A 58 3.37 -4.64 7.29
CA GLU A 58 2.94 -6.05 7.17
C GLU A 58 3.46 -6.68 5.87
N GLU A 59 3.33 -5.97 4.76
CA GLU A 59 3.83 -6.42 3.46
C GLU A 59 5.36 -6.47 3.41
N THR A 60 6.07 -5.53 4.06
CA THR A 60 7.53 -5.59 4.23
C THR A 60 7.95 -6.89 4.90
N ASP A 61 7.29 -7.24 6.00
CA ASP A 61 7.59 -8.47 6.75
C ASP A 61 7.32 -9.72 5.90
N LEU A 62 6.22 -9.74 5.15
CA LEU A 62 5.92 -10.83 4.21
C LEU A 62 6.99 -10.99 3.12
N MET A 63 7.42 -9.88 2.52
CA MET A 63 8.41 -9.86 1.45
C MET A 63 9.79 -10.33 1.93
N ILE A 64 10.22 -9.88 3.11
CA ILE A 64 11.51 -10.28 3.70
C ILE A 64 11.45 -11.72 4.23
N GLY A 65 10.33 -12.14 4.80
CA GLY A 65 10.09 -13.52 5.18
C GLY A 65 10.22 -14.46 3.97
N PHE A 66 9.61 -14.09 2.84
CA PHE A 66 9.73 -14.84 1.59
C PHE A 66 11.17 -14.86 1.06
N ALA A 67 11.86 -13.72 1.06
CA ALA A 67 13.26 -13.67 0.62
C ALA A 67 14.18 -14.57 1.46
N SER A 68 13.95 -14.60 2.77
CA SER A 68 14.66 -15.49 3.70
C SER A 68 14.34 -16.96 3.44
N GLU A 69 13.08 -17.29 3.19
CA GLU A 69 12.63 -18.63 2.82
C GLU A 69 13.32 -19.09 1.53
N VAL A 70 13.28 -18.28 0.47
CA VAL A 70 13.94 -18.55 -0.81
C VAL A 70 15.44 -18.79 -0.63
N GLN A 71 16.13 -17.97 0.17
CA GLN A 71 17.55 -18.17 0.45
C GLN A 71 17.81 -19.50 1.16
N SER A 72 16.95 -19.89 2.11
CA SER A 72 17.09 -21.14 2.86
C SER A 72 16.81 -22.39 2.00
N THR A 73 15.84 -22.31 1.09
CA THR A 73 15.40 -23.44 0.26
C THR A 73 16.23 -23.61 -1.02
N LEU A 74 16.56 -22.51 -1.69
CA LEU A 74 17.22 -22.50 -3.01
C LEU A 74 18.68 -22.04 -2.93
N GLY A 75 19.19 -21.80 -1.71
CA GLY A 75 20.54 -21.30 -1.45
C GLY A 75 20.70 -19.81 -1.73
N ALA A 76 21.79 -19.23 -1.23
CA ALA A 76 22.15 -17.84 -1.51
C ALA A 76 22.46 -17.62 -3.01
N SER A 77 22.10 -16.45 -3.53
CA SER A 77 22.69 -15.89 -4.75
C SER A 77 23.31 -14.53 -4.43
N THR A 78 24.17 -14.05 -5.32
CA THR A 78 24.83 -12.75 -5.16
C THR A 78 23.79 -11.63 -5.07
N GLU A 79 22.81 -11.65 -5.97
CA GLU A 79 21.74 -10.66 -6.08
C GLU A 79 20.86 -10.65 -4.83
N LEU A 80 20.42 -11.84 -4.38
CA LEU A 80 19.57 -11.96 -3.19
C LEU A 80 20.31 -11.52 -1.93
N THR A 81 21.59 -11.87 -1.82
CA THR A 81 22.43 -11.46 -0.69
C THR A 81 22.63 -9.95 -0.66
N GLN A 82 22.86 -9.33 -1.82
CA GLN A 82 22.99 -7.88 -1.95
C GLN A 82 21.68 -7.16 -1.61
N ALA A 83 20.54 -7.65 -2.10
CA ALA A 83 19.24 -7.07 -1.78
C ALA A 83 18.93 -7.15 -0.28
N LEU A 84 19.12 -8.31 0.35
CA LEU A 84 18.94 -8.48 1.80
C LEU A 84 19.89 -7.61 2.62
N GLN A 85 21.13 -7.43 2.16
CA GLN A 85 22.08 -6.52 2.80
C GLN A 85 21.65 -5.05 2.66
N ALA A 86 21.19 -4.64 1.49
CA ALA A 86 20.68 -3.29 1.25
C ALA A 86 19.47 -3.00 2.14
N PHE A 87 18.54 -3.95 2.25
CA PHE A 87 17.42 -3.88 3.19
C PHE A 87 17.91 -3.77 4.64
N GLY A 88 18.82 -4.64 5.09
CA GLY A 88 19.35 -4.61 6.45
C GLY A 88 20.01 -3.29 6.83
N ASN A 89 20.71 -2.66 5.88
CA ASN A 89 21.36 -1.35 6.06
C ASN A 89 20.40 -0.16 5.98
N GLY A 90 19.32 -0.29 5.20
CA GLY A 90 18.39 0.80 4.91
C GLY A 90 17.08 0.74 5.70
N LYS A 91 16.82 -0.35 6.44
CA LYS A 91 15.59 -0.49 7.24
C LYS A 91 15.53 0.58 8.33
N SER A 92 14.34 1.14 8.53
CA SER A 92 14.06 2.12 9.56
C SER A 92 12.87 1.68 10.42
N ASP A 93 12.95 1.90 11.73
CA ASP A 93 11.82 1.71 12.66
C ASP A 93 10.90 2.95 12.72
N SER A 94 11.21 4.00 11.95
CA SER A 94 10.44 5.24 11.82
C SER A 94 9.01 4.97 11.35
N LEU A 95 8.07 5.80 11.82
CA LEU A 95 6.68 5.81 11.38
C LEU A 95 6.40 6.95 10.36
N HIS A 96 7.42 7.71 9.97
CA HIS A 96 7.26 8.70 8.91
C HIS A 96 7.11 8.01 7.56
N LEU A 97 6.07 8.39 6.80
CA LEU A 97 5.70 7.73 5.55
C LEU A 97 6.87 7.63 4.56
N ASP A 98 7.73 8.64 4.48
CA ASP A 98 8.91 8.61 3.60
C ASP A 98 9.90 7.50 3.99
N ASP A 99 10.12 7.27 5.28
CA ASP A 99 11.04 6.24 5.77
C ASP A 99 10.42 4.85 5.64
N VAL A 100 9.12 4.74 5.91
CA VAL A 100 8.34 3.51 5.67
C VAL A 100 8.36 3.16 4.19
N SER A 101 8.18 4.13 3.30
CA SER A 101 8.22 3.95 1.84
C SER A 101 9.59 3.51 1.34
N LYS A 102 10.67 4.10 1.87
CA LYS A 102 12.04 3.65 1.54
C LYS A 102 12.26 2.21 1.99
N THR A 103 11.87 1.86 3.22
CA THR A 103 12.01 0.50 3.76
C THR A 103 11.20 -0.50 2.94
N TYR A 104 9.96 -0.15 2.61
CA TYR A 104 9.08 -0.95 1.76
C TYR A 104 9.66 -1.17 0.36
N GLY A 105 10.24 -0.14 -0.25
CA GLY A 105 10.93 -0.26 -1.55
C GLY A 105 12.10 -1.24 -1.53
N LEU A 106 12.92 -1.21 -0.47
CA LEU A 106 14.02 -2.16 -0.28
C LEU A 106 13.52 -3.60 -0.11
N ALA A 107 12.41 -3.79 0.60
CA ALA A 107 11.78 -5.09 0.74
C ALA A 107 11.17 -5.59 -0.59
N GLY A 108 10.61 -4.67 -1.39
CA GLY A 108 10.15 -4.94 -2.75
C GLY A 108 11.25 -5.45 -3.66
N GLU A 109 12.45 -4.87 -3.56
CA GLU A 109 13.63 -5.35 -4.30
C GLU A 109 14.02 -6.78 -3.87
N CYS A 110 14.06 -7.04 -2.56
CA CYS A 110 14.31 -8.40 -2.04
C CYS A 110 13.28 -9.41 -2.59
N PHE A 111 12.01 -9.02 -2.64
CA PHE A 111 10.94 -9.84 -3.17
C PHE A 111 11.08 -10.09 -4.68
N SER A 112 11.41 -9.06 -5.45
CA SER A 112 11.62 -9.15 -6.90
C SER A 112 12.72 -10.16 -7.24
N VAL A 113 13.91 -9.97 -6.67
CA VAL A 113 15.06 -10.87 -6.87
C VAL A 113 14.74 -12.31 -6.43
N SER A 114 13.99 -12.46 -5.34
CA SER A 114 13.55 -13.77 -4.87
C SER A 114 12.62 -14.46 -5.86
N MET A 115 11.67 -13.74 -6.46
CA MET A 115 10.76 -14.28 -7.48
C MET A 115 11.52 -14.70 -8.76
N GLU A 116 12.49 -13.90 -9.20
CA GLU A 116 13.33 -14.25 -10.35
C GLU A 116 14.09 -15.57 -10.12
N LYS A 117 14.68 -15.72 -8.93
CA LYS A 117 15.38 -16.95 -8.55
C LYS A 117 14.44 -18.15 -8.47
N VAL A 118 13.24 -17.98 -7.90
CA VAL A 118 12.20 -19.01 -7.84
C VAL A 118 11.76 -19.44 -9.23
N PHE A 119 11.59 -18.48 -10.15
CA PHE A 119 11.24 -18.75 -11.54
C PHE A 119 12.35 -19.52 -12.26
N ALA A 120 13.60 -19.09 -12.12
CA ALA A 120 14.76 -19.78 -12.71
C ALA A 120 14.92 -21.22 -12.19
N ALA A 121 14.61 -21.45 -10.92
CA ALA A 121 14.61 -22.79 -10.31
C ALA A 121 13.37 -23.63 -10.65
N SER A 122 12.37 -23.07 -11.36
CA SER A 122 11.08 -23.71 -11.62
C SER A 122 10.41 -24.28 -10.35
N HIS A 123 10.57 -23.58 -9.22
CA HIS A 123 10.16 -24.09 -7.91
C HIS A 123 8.69 -23.77 -7.58
N THR A 124 7.78 -24.68 -7.93
CA THR A 124 6.32 -24.48 -7.89
C THR A 124 5.77 -23.97 -6.56
N ALA A 125 6.19 -24.53 -5.42
CA ALA A 125 5.61 -24.16 -4.12
C ALA A 125 5.91 -22.69 -3.77
N LEU A 126 7.17 -22.27 -3.89
CA LEU A 126 7.60 -20.87 -3.70
C LEU A 126 6.97 -19.93 -4.74
N HIS A 127 6.72 -20.39 -5.96
CA HIS A 127 6.00 -19.60 -6.96
C HIS A 127 4.53 -19.36 -6.55
N LEU A 128 3.84 -20.38 -6.03
CA LEU A 128 2.48 -20.19 -5.49
C LEU A 128 2.49 -19.26 -4.28
N ARG A 129 3.49 -19.41 -3.40
CA ARG A 129 3.66 -18.55 -2.23
C ARG A 129 3.88 -17.08 -2.60
N SER A 130 4.68 -16.78 -3.63
CA SER A 130 4.86 -15.40 -4.08
C SER A 130 3.57 -14.79 -4.64
N ARG A 131 2.72 -15.60 -5.29
CA ARG A 131 1.40 -15.16 -5.78
C ARG A 131 0.44 -14.82 -4.64
N GLU A 132 0.48 -15.56 -3.52
CA GLU A 132 -0.31 -15.23 -2.33
C GLU A 132 0.07 -13.85 -1.78
N ILE A 133 1.38 -13.54 -1.73
CA ILE A 133 1.87 -12.23 -1.30
C ILE A 133 1.41 -11.13 -2.26
N LEU A 134 1.50 -11.35 -3.57
CA LEU A 134 0.98 -10.41 -4.57
C LEU A 134 -0.54 -10.18 -4.44
N ALA A 135 -1.30 -11.23 -4.11
CA ALA A 135 -2.74 -11.10 -3.90
C ALA A 135 -3.08 -10.24 -2.68
N ILE A 136 -2.33 -10.36 -1.58
CA ILE A 136 -2.47 -9.50 -0.40
C ILE A 136 -2.20 -8.03 -0.76
N ARG A 137 -1.09 -7.78 -1.46
CA ARG A 137 -0.73 -6.41 -1.89
C ARG A 137 -1.79 -5.80 -2.80
N LEU A 138 -2.34 -6.60 -3.71
CA LEU A 138 -3.41 -6.16 -4.60
C LEU A 138 -4.71 -5.85 -3.83
N ASP A 139 -5.05 -6.63 -2.80
CA ASP A 139 -6.20 -6.35 -1.92
C ASP A 139 -6.03 -5.01 -1.16
N HIS A 140 -4.84 -4.77 -0.60
CA HIS A 140 -4.52 -3.50 0.06
C HIS A 140 -4.53 -2.32 -0.92
N GLU A 141 -3.95 -2.47 -2.11
CA GLU A 141 -3.99 -1.46 -3.16
C GLU A 141 -5.42 -1.11 -3.57
N ASN A 142 -6.28 -2.11 -3.75
CA ASN A 142 -7.69 -1.91 -4.09
C ASN A 142 -8.45 -1.16 -2.98
N LYS A 143 -8.12 -1.40 -1.70
CA LYS A 143 -8.71 -0.65 -0.58
C LYS A 143 -8.26 0.82 -0.59
N ILE A 144 -6.96 1.07 -0.82
CA ILE A 144 -6.41 2.44 -0.90
C ILE A 144 -6.99 3.21 -2.09
N MET A 145 -7.00 2.59 -3.26
CA MET A 145 -7.46 3.21 -4.50
C MET A 145 -8.99 3.37 -4.49
N GLY A 146 -9.71 2.47 -3.82
CA GLY A 146 -11.17 2.42 -3.85
C GLY A 146 -11.70 2.38 -5.29
N GLU A 147 -12.95 2.81 -5.47
CA GLU A 147 -13.46 3.12 -6.81
C GLU A 147 -12.89 4.47 -7.27
N TRP A 148 -11.76 4.47 -7.98
CA TRP A 148 -11.36 5.58 -8.85
C TRP A 148 -12.32 5.67 -10.05
N ALA A 149 -13.60 5.90 -9.76
CA ALA A 149 -14.57 6.31 -10.76
C ALA A 149 -14.26 7.77 -11.10
N PHE A 150 -13.67 8.00 -12.29
CA PHE A 150 -13.67 9.31 -12.90
C PHE A 150 -15.12 9.68 -13.19
N VAL A 151 -15.78 10.32 -12.22
CA VAL A 151 -17.14 10.82 -12.35
C VAL A 151 -17.17 11.76 -13.56
N GLY A 152 -17.94 11.40 -14.61
CA GLY A 152 -18.07 12.21 -15.82
C GLY A 152 -17.42 11.68 -17.11
N ARG A 153 -16.91 10.43 -17.14
CA ARG A 153 -16.63 9.70 -18.39
C ARG A 153 -17.67 8.60 -18.62
N GLY A 154 -18.89 9.01 -18.91
CA GLY A 154 -20.00 8.17 -19.39
C GLY A 154 -20.73 8.88 -20.50
#